data_AF-A0A327YV72-F1
#
_entry.id   AF-A0A327YV72-F1
#
_cell.length_a   1.000
_cell.length_b   1.000
_cell.length_c   1.000
_cell.angle_alpha   90.00
_cell.angle_beta   90.00
_cell.angle_gamma   90.00
#
_symmetry.space_group_name_H-M   'P 1'
#
loop_
_entity.id
_entity.type
_entity.pdbx_description
1 polymer ?
#
loop_
_entity_poly.entity_id
_entity_poly.type
_entity_poly.pdbx_seq_one_letter_code
_entity_poly.pdbx_strand_id
1 'polypeptide(L)'
;MKKIIVLFLLIQLSSCKTYTKFNSNELSQSDTIYHLDLSNRNLKTQPDLSKFTIIELNISKNRIATFEENKLPKGIQKLNFSNNRISKKVIFREERNLESIDFSDNKIESFYYPNGIVKNLNLSKNKLVSIQMPLYNDKRADTLNIANNPKLETTEINNIDFPRFYKTLINYSLSTKN
;
A
#
# COMPACT_ATOMS: atom_id res chain seq x y z
N MET A 1 19.23 -6.22 52.79
CA MET A 1 19.57 -5.66 51.47
C MET A 1 18.39 -5.85 50.53
N LYS A 2 17.47 -4.88 50.45
CA LYS A 2 16.32 -4.86 49.54
C LYS A 2 16.55 -3.71 48.58
N LYS A 3 16.81 -4.01 47.30
CA LYS A 3 16.99 -2.98 46.27
C LYS A 3 15.61 -2.54 45.79
N ILE A 4 15.32 -1.29 46.12
CA ILE A 4 14.33 -0.41 45.53
C ILE A 4 14.54 -0.43 44.01
N ILE A 5 13.53 -0.88 43.26
CA ILE A 5 13.44 -0.66 41.81
C ILE A 5 12.20 0.20 41.60
N VAL A 6 12.48 1.42 41.17
CA VAL A 6 11.53 2.51 40.98
C VAL A 6 10.56 2.15 39.86
N LEU A 7 9.28 2.20 40.22
CA LEU A 7 8.12 2.12 39.37
C LEU A 7 8.03 3.41 38.52
N PHE A 8 8.31 3.33 37.22
CA PHE A 8 7.81 4.32 36.27
C PHE A 8 6.53 3.76 35.62
N LEU A 9 5.40 4.13 36.23
CA LEU A 9 4.07 4.08 35.60
C LEU A 9 4.07 5.07 34.43
N LEU A 10 3.58 4.68 33.24
CA LEU A 10 2.89 5.57 32.29
C LEU A 10 2.16 4.74 31.21
N ILE A 11 0.87 4.52 31.49
CA ILE A 11 -0.31 4.51 30.59
C ILE A 11 -0.42 3.41 29.50
N GLN A 12 -1.56 2.71 29.56
CA GLN A 12 -2.09 1.79 28.55
C GLN A 12 -2.08 2.39 27.13
N LEU A 13 -1.46 1.70 26.18
CA LEU A 13 -1.83 1.60 24.77
C LEU A 13 -1.11 0.35 24.24
N SER A 14 -1.87 -0.60 23.69
CA SER A 14 -1.41 -1.93 23.27
C SER A 14 -0.08 -1.90 22.52
N SER A 15 0.98 -2.33 23.21
CA SER A 15 2.30 -2.75 22.70
C SER A 15 2.61 -2.36 21.24
N CYS A 16 2.96 -1.09 21.00
CA CYS A 16 3.59 -0.67 19.75
C CYS A 16 5.02 -1.24 19.70
N LYS A 17 5.18 -2.47 19.20
CA LYS A 17 6.49 -3.11 19.01
C LYS A 17 7.03 -2.74 17.65
N THR A 18 8.08 -1.92 17.62
CA THR A 18 8.91 -1.71 16.42
C THR A 18 9.94 -2.84 16.30
N TYR A 19 9.72 -3.76 15.37
CA TYR A 19 10.61 -4.90 15.14
C TYR A 19 11.82 -4.50 14.27
N THR A 20 13.03 -4.55 14.83
CA THR A 20 14.28 -4.19 14.12
C THR A 20 14.95 -5.35 13.39
N LYS A 21 14.41 -6.57 13.47
CA LYS A 21 14.73 -7.72 12.61
C LYS A 21 13.43 -8.49 12.42
N PHE A 22 13.03 -8.76 11.17
CA PHE A 22 11.84 -9.57 10.92
C PHE A 22 12.17 -11.03 11.24
N ASN A 23 11.70 -11.50 12.40
CA ASN A 23 11.65 -12.91 12.72
C ASN A 23 10.17 -13.29 12.79
N SER A 24 9.69 -14.07 11.82
CA SER A 24 8.30 -14.53 11.76
C SER A 24 7.88 -15.30 13.01
N ASN A 25 8.84 -15.81 13.79
CA ASN A 25 8.61 -16.56 15.03
C ASN A 25 8.31 -15.65 16.24
N GLU A 26 8.45 -14.33 16.12
CA GLU A 26 8.18 -13.35 17.19
C GLU A 26 6.78 -12.70 17.09
N LEU A 27 5.99 -13.10 16.08
CA LEU A 27 4.64 -12.59 15.85
C LEU A 27 3.61 -13.62 16.31
N SER A 28 2.71 -13.22 17.21
CA SER A 28 1.54 -14.02 17.55
C SER A 28 0.51 -13.94 16.42
N GLN A 29 -0.03 -15.09 16.01
CA GLN A 29 -1.09 -15.15 14.99
C GLN A 29 -2.47 -14.77 15.53
N SER A 30 -2.64 -14.68 16.86
CA SER A 30 -3.89 -14.25 17.50
C SER A 30 -4.04 -12.73 17.60
N ASP A 31 -2.93 -12.00 17.52
CA ASP A 31 -2.90 -10.58 17.85
C ASP A 31 -3.07 -9.73 16.60
N THR A 32 -3.73 -8.58 16.76
CA THR A 32 -3.77 -7.55 15.72
C THR A 32 -2.54 -6.65 15.84
N ILE A 33 -1.73 -6.61 14.79
CA ILE A 33 -0.59 -5.72 14.69
C ILE A 33 -1.06 -4.45 14.01
N TYR A 34 -1.15 -3.35 14.75
CA TYR A 34 -1.61 -2.09 14.17
C TYR A 34 -0.64 -1.54 13.11
N HIS A 35 0.66 -1.65 13.36
CA HIS A 35 1.68 -1.14 12.46
C HIS A 35 2.89 -2.08 12.42
N LEU A 36 3.33 -2.47 11.22
CA LEU A 36 4.55 -3.23 10.98
C LEU A 36 5.44 -2.51 9.96
N ASP A 37 6.67 -2.19 10.37
CA ASP A 37 7.67 -1.56 9.52
C ASP A 37 8.78 -2.55 9.11
N LEU A 38 8.76 -2.91 7.83
CA LEU A 38 9.74 -3.73 7.11
C LEU A 38 10.51 -2.90 6.05
N SER A 39 10.50 -1.58 6.16
CA SER A 39 11.17 -0.71 5.20
C SER A 39 12.70 -0.79 5.31
N ASN A 40 13.38 -0.56 4.18
CA ASN A 40 14.86 -0.48 4.11
C ASN A 40 15.58 -1.73 4.67
N ARG A 41 15.11 -2.93 4.31
CA ARG A 41 15.64 -4.22 4.80
C ARG A 41 16.38 -5.01 3.73
N ASN A 42 16.56 -4.45 2.54
CA ASN A 42 17.10 -5.16 1.37
C ASN A 42 16.31 -6.44 0.99
N LEU A 43 15.01 -6.49 1.31
CA LEU A 43 14.15 -7.61 0.93
C LEU A 43 14.11 -7.73 -0.59
N LYS A 44 14.43 -8.91 -1.12
CA LYS A 44 14.35 -9.22 -2.56
C LYS A 44 12.99 -9.81 -2.94
N THR A 45 12.29 -10.38 -1.96
CA THR A 45 10.99 -11.03 -2.11
C THR A 45 10.00 -10.46 -1.10
N GLN A 46 8.72 -10.44 -1.46
CA GLN A 46 7.67 -10.10 -0.53
C GLN A 46 7.53 -11.23 0.51
N PRO A 47 7.60 -10.93 1.83
CA PRO A 47 7.38 -11.91 2.88
C PRO A 47 5.91 -12.33 2.88
N ASP A 48 5.67 -13.61 3.22
CA ASP A 48 4.32 -14.09 3.42
C ASP A 48 3.82 -13.70 4.82
N LEU A 49 2.87 -12.76 4.84
CA LEU A 49 2.23 -12.26 6.04
C LEU A 49 0.75 -12.68 6.14
N SER A 50 0.30 -13.58 5.27
CA SER A 50 -1.11 -13.99 5.13
C SER A 50 -1.75 -14.54 6.41
N LYS A 51 -0.92 -15.09 7.31
CA LYS A 51 -1.37 -15.65 8.59
C LYS A 51 -1.61 -14.60 9.67
N PHE A 52 -1.14 -13.37 9.51
CA PHE A 52 -1.23 -12.31 10.51
C PHE A 52 -2.35 -11.34 10.19
N THR A 53 -2.88 -10.70 11.24
CA THR A 53 -3.76 -9.55 11.12
C THR A 53 -2.94 -8.28 11.30
N ILE A 54 -2.78 -7.49 10.24
CA ILE A 54 -1.97 -6.27 10.24
C ILE A 54 -2.78 -5.15 9.59
N ILE A 55 -2.90 -4.00 10.26
CA ILE A 55 -3.67 -2.86 9.77
C ILE A 55 -2.83 -1.96 8.87
N GLU A 56 -1.59 -1.66 9.27
CA GLU A 56 -0.65 -0.83 8.52
C GLU A 56 0.67 -1.58 8.26
N LEU A 57 1.06 -1.68 6.99
CA LEU A 57 2.30 -2.34 6.58
C LEU A 57 3.16 -1.40 5.75
N ASN A 58 4.36 -1.09 6.23
CA ASN A 58 5.39 -0.40 5.47
C ASN A 58 6.46 -1.41 5.03
N ILE A 59 6.61 -1.61 3.72
CA ILE A 59 7.66 -2.46 3.11
C ILE A 59 8.44 -1.69 2.04
N SER A 60 8.44 -0.37 2.15
CA SER A 60 9.11 0.53 1.22
C SER A 60 10.64 0.41 1.23
N LYS A 61 11.31 0.98 0.23
CA LYS A 61 12.79 1.04 0.16
C LYS A 61 13.44 -0.34 0.21
N ASN A 62 12.83 -1.32 -0.45
CA ASN A 62 13.37 -2.68 -0.59
C ASN A 62 13.74 -2.94 -2.06
N ARG A 63 13.95 -4.21 -2.42
CA ARG A 63 14.31 -4.65 -3.78
C ARG A 63 13.29 -5.65 -4.33
N ILE A 64 12.05 -5.58 -3.86
CA ILE A 64 10.98 -6.50 -4.23
C ILE A 64 10.58 -6.23 -5.69
N ALA A 65 10.60 -7.27 -6.51
CA ALA A 65 10.35 -7.17 -7.96
C ALA A 65 8.93 -7.57 -8.38
N THR A 66 8.20 -8.28 -7.50
CA THR A 66 6.87 -8.83 -7.76
C THR A 66 5.97 -8.57 -6.56
N PHE A 67 4.75 -8.11 -6.83
CA PHE A 67 3.69 -8.01 -5.83
C PHE A 67 2.81 -9.26 -5.85
N GLU A 68 2.51 -9.79 -4.68
CA GLU A 68 1.72 -10.99 -4.47
C GLU A 68 0.63 -10.72 -3.44
N GLU A 69 -0.62 -10.54 -3.89
CA GLU A 69 -1.76 -10.21 -3.02
C GLU A 69 -2.02 -11.28 -1.94
N ASN A 70 -1.85 -12.56 -2.29
CA ASN A 70 -2.06 -13.70 -1.37
C ASN A 70 -1.08 -13.71 -0.18
N LYS A 71 0.03 -12.97 -0.26
CA LYS A 71 1.00 -12.81 0.84
C LYS A 71 0.69 -11.60 1.74
N LEU A 72 -0.33 -10.82 1.41
CA LEU A 72 -0.73 -9.69 2.26
C LEU A 72 -1.41 -10.18 3.55
N PRO A 73 -1.23 -9.46 4.66
CA PRO A 73 -1.92 -9.76 5.90
C PRO A 73 -3.43 -9.56 5.80
N LYS A 74 -4.13 -10.15 6.76
CA LYS A 74 -5.56 -9.94 6.99
C LYS A 74 -5.76 -8.53 7.56
N GLY A 75 -6.85 -7.87 7.17
CA GLY A 75 -7.24 -6.58 7.76
C GLY A 75 -6.45 -5.35 7.31
N ILE A 76 -5.60 -5.46 6.28
CA ILE A 76 -4.80 -4.33 5.80
C ILE A 76 -5.68 -3.15 5.36
N GLN A 77 -5.34 -1.95 5.84
CA GLN A 77 -5.98 -0.68 5.48
C GLN A 77 -4.97 0.30 4.87
N LYS A 78 -3.72 0.28 5.36
CA LYS A 78 -2.64 1.11 4.82
C LYS A 78 -1.45 0.28 4.40
N LEU A 79 -0.97 0.52 3.18
CA LEU A 79 0.10 -0.27 2.58
C LEU A 79 1.11 0.63 1.86
N ASN A 80 2.40 0.48 2.18
CA ASN A 80 3.45 1.22 1.50
C ASN A 80 4.50 0.27 0.91
N PHE A 81 4.45 0.12 -0.42
CA PHE A 81 5.42 -0.61 -1.25
C PHE A 81 6.32 0.33 -2.06
N SER A 82 6.33 1.64 -1.75
CA SER A 82 7.10 2.62 -2.52
C SER A 82 8.61 2.32 -2.53
N ASN A 83 9.32 2.83 -3.52
CA ASN A 83 10.78 2.67 -3.64
C ASN A 83 11.18 1.19 -3.66
N ASN A 84 10.54 0.40 -4.51
CA ASN A 84 10.87 -1.01 -4.75
C ASN A 84 11.23 -1.21 -6.23
N ARG A 85 11.14 -2.44 -6.74
CA ARG A 85 11.42 -2.78 -8.14
C ARG A 85 10.23 -3.48 -8.79
N ILE A 86 9.03 -3.30 -8.23
CA ILE A 86 7.81 -3.99 -8.68
C ILE A 86 7.57 -3.62 -10.14
N SER A 87 7.36 -4.63 -10.97
CA SER A 87 7.19 -4.46 -12.42
C SER A 87 5.97 -5.21 -12.93
N LYS A 88 5.60 -4.92 -14.19
CA LYS A 88 4.44 -5.51 -14.88
C LYS A 88 3.11 -5.09 -14.25
N LYS A 89 2.66 -5.77 -13.19
CA LYS A 89 1.28 -5.63 -12.69
C LYS A 89 1.17 -5.67 -11.17
N VAL A 90 0.30 -4.82 -10.64
CA VAL A 90 -0.24 -4.93 -9.27
C VAL A 90 -1.72 -5.25 -9.42
N ILE A 91 -2.17 -6.33 -8.79
CA ILE A 91 -3.57 -6.78 -8.90
C ILE A 91 -4.10 -7.10 -7.51
N PHE A 92 -5.17 -6.44 -7.12
CA PHE A 92 -6.01 -6.79 -5.99
C PHE A 92 -7.29 -7.45 -6.52
N ARG A 93 -7.55 -8.71 -6.16
CA ARG A 93 -8.76 -9.48 -6.49
C ARG A 93 -9.77 -9.44 -5.36
N GLU A 94 -9.28 -9.44 -4.13
CA GLU A 94 -10.11 -9.47 -2.93
C GLU A 94 -10.58 -8.06 -2.58
N GLU A 95 -11.88 -7.90 -2.28
CA GLU A 95 -12.39 -6.64 -1.73
C GLU A 95 -11.78 -6.41 -0.33
N ARG A 96 -11.23 -5.21 -0.12
CA ARG A 96 -10.50 -4.81 1.08
C ARG A 96 -10.85 -3.36 1.38
N ASN A 97 -10.85 -3.02 2.67
CA ASN A 97 -11.07 -1.65 3.11
C ASN A 97 -9.77 -0.84 3.05
N LEU A 98 -9.29 -0.54 1.83
CA LEU A 98 -8.02 0.16 1.61
C LEU A 98 -8.19 1.69 1.72
N GLU A 99 -7.49 2.29 2.67
CA GLU A 99 -7.56 3.72 2.95
C GLU A 99 -6.40 4.51 2.32
N SER A 100 -5.18 3.97 2.38
CA SER A 100 -3.99 4.66 1.89
C SER A 100 -2.97 3.67 1.36
N ILE A 101 -2.72 3.72 0.05
CA ILE A 101 -1.83 2.79 -0.64
C ILE A 101 -0.79 3.57 -1.43
N ASP A 102 0.48 3.25 -1.22
CA ASP A 102 1.60 3.86 -1.92
C ASP A 102 2.45 2.80 -2.63
N PHE A 103 2.44 2.85 -3.96
CA PHE A 103 3.29 2.06 -4.84
C PHE A 103 4.23 2.96 -5.69
N SER A 104 4.44 4.21 -5.27
CA SER A 104 5.28 5.14 -6.01
C SER A 104 6.74 4.69 -6.12
N ASP A 105 7.44 5.19 -7.14
CA ASP A 105 8.85 4.86 -7.37
C ASP A 105 9.08 3.35 -7.50
N ASN A 106 8.43 2.78 -8.51
CA ASN A 106 8.52 1.38 -8.91
C ASN A 106 8.60 1.34 -10.46
N LYS A 107 8.34 0.18 -11.07
CA LYS A 107 8.33 -0.03 -12.52
C LYS A 107 7.01 -0.65 -12.99
N ILE A 108 5.92 -0.35 -12.29
CA ILE A 108 4.59 -0.94 -12.54
C ILE A 108 4.06 -0.43 -13.88
N GLU A 109 3.55 -1.33 -14.71
CA GLU A 109 2.94 -1.02 -16.01
C GLU A 109 1.41 -1.02 -15.91
N SER A 110 0.85 -1.83 -15.02
CA SER A 110 -0.60 -1.89 -14.83
C SER A 110 -1.01 -2.02 -13.37
N PHE A 111 -2.06 -1.30 -12.98
CA PHE A 111 -2.70 -1.44 -11.67
C PHE A 111 -4.16 -1.88 -11.85
N TYR A 112 -4.55 -2.97 -11.19
CA TYR A 112 -5.90 -3.51 -11.28
C TYR A 112 -6.49 -3.74 -9.89
N TYR A 113 -7.66 -3.17 -9.64
CA TYR A 113 -8.46 -3.47 -8.46
C TYR A 113 -9.95 -3.48 -8.81
N PRO A 114 -10.45 -4.47 -9.58
CA PRO A 114 -11.79 -4.45 -10.17
C PRO A 114 -12.94 -4.52 -9.17
N ASN A 115 -12.72 -5.03 -7.96
CA ASN A 115 -13.77 -5.28 -6.96
C ASN A 115 -13.69 -4.33 -5.76
N GLY A 116 -12.88 -3.28 -5.79
CA GLY A 116 -12.76 -2.36 -4.65
C GLY A 116 -12.15 -1.02 -5.02
N ILE A 117 -12.11 -0.11 -4.05
CA ILE A 117 -11.61 1.24 -4.23
C ILE A 117 -10.56 1.55 -3.17
N VAL A 118 -9.55 2.34 -3.55
CA VAL A 118 -8.59 2.89 -2.61
C VAL A 118 -8.94 4.36 -2.37
N LYS A 119 -9.13 4.77 -1.11
CA LYS A 119 -9.44 6.19 -0.81
C LYS A 119 -8.28 7.10 -1.24
N ASN A 120 -7.04 6.77 -0.90
CA ASN A 120 -5.85 7.54 -1.26
C ASN A 120 -4.82 6.65 -1.93
N LEU A 121 -4.60 6.84 -3.24
CA LEU A 121 -3.74 5.99 -4.05
C LEU A 121 -2.60 6.78 -4.69
N ASN A 122 -1.37 6.39 -4.39
CA ASN A 122 -0.17 6.94 -5.02
C ASN A 122 0.50 5.88 -5.90
N LEU A 123 0.45 6.11 -7.22
CA LEU A 123 1.13 5.32 -8.24
C LEU A 123 2.17 6.14 -9.01
N SER A 124 2.58 7.30 -8.49
CA SER A 124 3.50 8.19 -9.19
C SER A 124 4.88 7.56 -9.43
N LYS A 125 5.61 8.04 -10.44
CA LYS A 125 6.96 7.54 -10.78
C LYS A 125 6.95 6.03 -11.05
N ASN A 126 6.08 5.60 -11.96
CA ASN A 126 6.01 4.23 -12.45
C ASN A 126 6.14 4.23 -13.99
N LYS A 127 5.76 3.13 -14.63
CA LYS A 127 5.71 2.98 -16.08
C LYS A 127 4.30 2.66 -16.55
N LEU A 128 3.30 3.19 -15.85
CA LEU A 128 1.90 2.81 -16.08
C LEU A 128 1.53 3.06 -17.54
N VAL A 129 0.87 2.08 -18.10
CA VAL A 129 0.11 2.17 -19.35
C VAL A 129 -1.37 2.08 -19.03
N SER A 130 -1.77 1.28 -18.04
CA SER A 130 -3.18 1.06 -17.70
C SER A 130 -3.45 1.06 -16.19
N ILE A 131 -4.65 1.50 -15.83
CA ILE A 131 -5.18 1.46 -14.45
C ILE A 131 -6.63 0.98 -14.56
N GLN A 132 -7.10 0.13 -13.66
CA GLN A 132 -8.50 -0.28 -13.64
C GLN A 132 -9.00 -0.38 -12.21
N MET A 133 -10.10 0.32 -11.93
CA MET A 133 -10.87 0.27 -10.69
C MET A 133 -12.37 0.32 -11.08
N PRO A 134 -13.30 -0.17 -10.25
CA PRO A 134 -14.73 -0.14 -10.54
C PRO A 134 -15.30 1.27 -10.47
N LEU A 135 -16.32 1.53 -11.30
CA LEU A 135 -17.26 2.65 -11.06
C LEU A 135 -18.09 2.35 -9.82
N TYR A 136 -18.11 3.29 -8.89
CA TYR A 136 -19.18 3.37 -7.91
C TYR A 136 -19.69 4.81 -7.84
N ASN A 137 -21.01 4.98 -7.91
CA ASN A 137 -21.63 6.28 -7.69
C ASN A 137 -21.56 6.69 -6.20
N ASP A 138 -21.51 5.70 -5.29
CA ASP A 138 -21.65 5.93 -3.84
C ASP A 138 -20.35 5.74 -3.05
N LYS A 139 -19.38 4.97 -3.57
CA LYS A 139 -18.03 4.82 -2.97
C LYS A 139 -17.04 5.71 -3.72
N ARG A 140 -16.31 6.56 -2.99
CA ARG A 140 -15.46 7.61 -3.57
C ARG A 140 -13.99 7.40 -3.19
N ALA A 141 -13.11 7.79 -4.12
CA ALA A 141 -11.69 7.97 -3.85
C ALA A 141 -11.44 9.45 -3.56
N ASP A 142 -10.60 9.75 -2.59
CA ASP A 142 -10.22 11.11 -2.23
C ASP A 142 -9.11 11.61 -3.15
N THR A 143 -8.03 10.83 -3.29
CA THR A 143 -6.83 11.22 -4.03
C THR A 143 -6.30 10.10 -4.92
N LEU A 144 -5.91 10.48 -6.14
CA LEU A 144 -5.11 9.65 -7.03
C LEU A 144 -3.92 10.47 -7.55
N ASN A 145 -2.73 9.95 -7.28
CA ASN A 145 -1.49 10.49 -7.82
C ASN A 145 -0.88 9.52 -8.83
N ILE A 146 -0.91 9.93 -10.10
CA ILE A 146 -0.36 9.16 -11.24
C ILE A 146 0.73 9.95 -11.96
N ALA A 147 1.27 10.99 -11.33
CA ALA A 147 2.35 11.79 -11.89
C ALA A 147 3.56 10.96 -12.31
N ASN A 148 4.29 11.43 -13.33
CA ASN A 148 5.51 10.78 -13.81
C ASN A 148 5.29 9.32 -14.25
N ASN A 149 4.20 9.09 -14.99
CA ASN A 149 3.96 7.87 -15.75
C ASN A 149 3.93 8.22 -17.24
N PRO A 150 5.09 8.34 -17.91
CA PRO A 150 5.18 8.94 -19.24
C PRO A 150 4.52 8.13 -20.36
N LYS A 151 4.18 6.86 -20.10
CA LYS A 151 3.49 5.96 -21.04
C LYS A 151 1.99 5.87 -20.83
N LEU A 152 1.47 6.54 -19.80
CA LEU A 152 0.04 6.49 -19.47
C LEU A 152 -0.68 7.45 -20.41
N GLU A 153 -1.30 6.92 -21.45
CA GLU A 153 -2.08 7.72 -22.41
C GLU A 153 -3.42 8.14 -21.80
N THR A 154 -3.82 9.39 -22.05
CA THR A 154 -5.02 9.99 -21.46
C THR A 154 -6.31 9.43 -22.05
N THR A 155 -6.24 8.92 -23.28
CA THR A 155 -7.34 8.26 -23.99
C THR A 155 -7.75 6.94 -23.35
N GLU A 156 -6.79 6.20 -22.78
CA GLU A 156 -7.07 4.99 -22.00
C GLU A 156 -7.78 5.35 -20.70
N ILE A 157 -7.41 6.45 -20.04
CA ILE A 157 -8.07 6.96 -18.82
C ILE A 157 -9.53 7.33 -19.07
N ASN A 158 -9.88 7.84 -20.26
CA ASN A 158 -11.25 8.22 -20.63
C ASN A 158 -12.17 7.00 -20.86
N ASN A 159 -11.61 5.82 -21.14
CA ASN A 159 -12.33 4.55 -21.26
C ASN A 159 -12.22 3.68 -20.01
N ILE A 160 -11.48 4.14 -19.00
CA ILE A 160 -11.40 3.51 -17.70
C ILE A 160 -12.44 4.19 -16.82
N ASP A 161 -13.35 3.36 -16.36
CA ASP A 161 -14.31 3.54 -15.29
C ASP A 161 -13.68 4.08 -13.98
N PHE A 162 -13.24 5.35 -13.99
CA PHE A 162 -12.63 5.97 -12.81
C PHE A 162 -13.70 6.38 -11.78
N PRO A 163 -13.50 6.10 -10.49
CA PRO A 163 -14.33 6.69 -9.45
C PRO A 163 -14.20 8.22 -9.48
N ARG A 164 -15.30 8.94 -9.20
CA ARG A 164 -15.25 10.40 -9.04
C ARG A 164 -14.32 10.76 -7.87
N PHE A 165 -13.24 11.49 -8.15
CA PHE A 165 -12.32 11.98 -7.13
C PHE A 165 -12.87 13.22 -6.42
N TYR A 166 -12.89 13.22 -5.08
CA TYR A 166 -13.44 14.34 -4.30
C TYR A 166 -12.49 15.56 -4.22
N LYS A 167 -11.16 15.32 -4.21
CA LYS A 167 -10.17 16.37 -3.94
C LYS A 167 -9.21 16.65 -5.08
N THR A 168 -8.46 15.66 -5.57
CA THR A 168 -7.34 15.97 -6.47
C THR A 168 -6.90 14.75 -7.28
N LEU A 169 -6.98 14.89 -8.61
CA LEU A 169 -6.15 14.12 -9.54
C LEU A 169 -4.83 14.89 -9.68
N ILE A 170 -3.75 14.36 -9.10
CA ILE A 170 -2.42 14.96 -9.26
C ILE A 170 -1.78 14.29 -10.45
N ASN A 171 -1.82 14.97 -11.60
CA ASN A 171 -1.11 14.52 -12.78
C ASN A 171 -0.39 15.68 -13.47
N TYR A 172 0.94 15.67 -13.41
CA TYR A 172 1.80 16.63 -14.10
C TYR A 172 2.05 16.26 -15.58
N SER A 173 1.47 15.16 -16.07
CA SER A 173 1.66 14.59 -17.41
C SER A 173 0.36 14.54 -18.24
N LEU A 174 -0.82 14.82 -17.68
CA LEU A 174 -2.03 15.03 -18.49
C LEU A 174 -2.00 16.45 -19.01
N SER A 175 -1.77 16.62 -20.31
CA SER A 175 -2.22 17.82 -20.98
C SER A 175 -3.74 17.87 -20.86
N THR A 176 -4.27 18.74 -20.01
CA THR A 176 -5.73 19.03 -19.93
C THR A 176 -6.19 19.93 -21.09
N LYS A 177 -5.50 19.91 -22.23
CA LYS A 177 -6.01 20.51 -23.46
C LYS A 177 -7.14 19.63 -23.96
N ASN A 178 -8.35 19.99 -23.52
CA ASN A 178 -9.58 19.72 -24.25
C ASN A 178 -9.47 20.24 -25.69
#